data_AF-A0A8T6QU71-F1
#
_entry.id   AF-A0A8T6QU71-F1
#
_cell.length_a   1.000
_cell.length_b   1.000
_cell.length_c   1.000
_cell.angle_alpha   90.00
_cell.angle_beta   90.00
_cell.angle_gamma   90.00
#
_symmetry.space_group_name_H-M   'P 1'
#
loop_
_entity.id
_entity.type
_entity.pdbx_description
1 polymer ?
#
loop_
_entity_poly.entity_id
_entity_poly.type
_entity_poly.pdbx_seq_one_letter_code
_entity_poly.pdbx_strand_id
1 'polypeptide(L)'
;MDAQNHTESWFYNSATLTHQLLPQTLYEAYASYIRTLSTPDASKLNTALLRFTVPGWNGPEAKGARLSTQEKQTAIRFLKTLPFEKLWSAEKVMHSYLLRINTAKKDRRTPRYNLRKFVRWASDQGWGKPIQEGSALVERRVRFNNPDGFQRPTPSQVRTSMGYGKPKAAPMNLKPNEVNTVLEAQLQQWNQWMIENDMGERTRQNSRKTILRVLGWIHRNDGIPLESLRLETIVPYIKTAYNLTEFETQPDPFSAWVLTRERAIVEQQRAADTTVERLKGYLSSTKTCARAKMQYFMVVIRLAKYTYEKDTEFPNGRDSYRDISFIRQLRRYQAQLQRQAESKGPVVPFSAKSIPLEEVPKILEIMKAKTDQERTFHGVKRRQTAGAKSMQRLLMVLFFVVCPPRRVGAIANLVPGRSLVKGLVRKDGRFVPESQLGSNESAVWVIRLGTNKKASYKTVKRYGAVDIELVDYKFSDGTSFYTYIDLWLVEYRQMLDPQTNTSFVRDLTKGPMTSNAMTCKFRSQMNTIVGYPISPKEFRKMFVTYVKSRSATTERDMDGAAAALGHSRKMFDSVYDEEETNRKIQAGVELNRRIWKEISHSS
;
A
#
# COMPACT_ATOMS: atom_id res chain seq x y z
N MET A 1 42.41 -22.27 71.59
CA MET A 1 42.28 -22.74 70.20
C MET A 1 41.10 -22.04 69.57
N ASP A 2 41.40 -20.82 69.11
CA ASP A 2 40.77 -19.93 68.12
C ASP A 2 39.33 -20.27 67.69
N ALA A 3 38.30 -19.51 68.13
CA ALA A 3 37.81 -18.22 67.60
C ALA A 3 37.27 -18.36 66.15
N GLN A 4 36.12 -17.84 65.72
CA GLN A 4 35.14 -16.89 66.25
C GLN A 4 33.90 -16.91 65.31
N ASN A 5 32.81 -16.33 65.80
CA ASN A 5 31.51 -16.16 65.16
C ASN A 5 31.46 -15.23 63.92
N HIS A 6 30.31 -15.30 63.26
CA HIS A 6 29.49 -14.20 62.67
C HIS A 6 29.30 -14.12 61.14
N THR A 7 28.02 -14.24 60.81
CA THR A 7 27.25 -13.72 59.67
C THR A 7 27.65 -12.32 59.21
N GLU A 8 27.64 -12.07 57.89
CA GLU A 8 27.02 -10.88 57.29
C GLU A 8 26.88 -10.96 55.76
N SER A 9 25.99 -10.11 55.25
CA SER A 9 25.39 -10.06 53.92
C SER A 9 26.01 -8.96 53.05
N TRP A 10 25.77 -9.06 51.73
CA TRP A 10 25.68 -7.99 50.71
C TRP A 10 26.86 -7.67 49.77
N PHE A 11 26.44 -7.53 48.49
CA PHE A 11 26.91 -6.66 47.39
C PHE A 11 28.25 -6.93 46.66
N TYR A 12 28.09 -7.11 45.34
CA TYR A 12 28.95 -6.70 44.23
C TYR A 12 30.47 -6.69 44.44
N ASN A 13 31.16 -7.60 43.75
CA ASN A 13 32.41 -7.24 43.09
C ASN A 13 32.55 -7.94 41.73
N SER A 14 32.50 -7.08 40.70
CA SER A 14 33.31 -7.12 39.49
C SER A 14 33.69 -8.51 38.95
N ALA A 15 33.05 -8.86 37.83
CA ALA A 15 33.51 -9.87 36.89
C ALA A 15 35.02 -9.68 36.63
N THR A 16 35.81 -10.52 37.28
CA THR A 16 37.20 -10.75 36.93
C THR A 16 37.17 -11.37 35.54
N LEU A 17 37.49 -10.56 34.53
CA LEU A 17 37.89 -11.02 33.21
C LEU A 17 39.08 -11.95 33.40
N THR A 18 38.83 -13.24 33.57
CA THR A 18 39.82 -14.26 33.25
C THR A 18 40.18 -14.03 31.79
N HIS A 19 41.35 -13.46 31.55
CA HIS A 19 41.99 -13.43 30.23
C HIS A 19 42.08 -14.89 29.76
N GLN A 20 41.08 -15.37 29.02
CA GLN A 20 41.16 -16.65 28.34
C GLN A 20 42.25 -16.50 27.29
N LEU A 21 43.37 -17.18 27.53
CA LEU A 21 44.50 -17.29 26.61
C LEU A 21 43.98 -17.55 25.19
N LEU A 22 44.55 -16.83 24.23
CA LEU A 22 44.22 -16.97 22.81
C LEU A 22 44.40 -18.44 22.40
N PRO A 23 43.37 -19.08 21.81
CA PRO A 23 43.50 -20.45 21.31
C PRO A 23 44.62 -20.54 20.27
N GLN A 24 45.51 -21.51 20.41
CA GLN A 24 46.57 -21.76 19.43
C GLN A 24 46.03 -22.52 18.22
N THR A 25 45.05 -23.40 18.46
CA THR A 25 44.46 -24.23 17.42
C THR A 25 42.97 -23.95 17.23
N LEU A 26 42.45 -24.25 16.02
CA LEU A 26 41.01 -24.23 15.78
C LEU A 26 40.24 -25.20 16.68
N TYR A 27 40.88 -26.31 17.06
CA TYR A 27 40.30 -27.27 17.99
C TYR A 27 40.03 -26.66 19.36
N GLU A 28 40.97 -25.89 19.92
CA GLU A 28 40.80 -25.24 21.22
C GLU A 28 39.61 -24.25 21.20
N ALA A 29 39.51 -23.42 20.17
CA ALA A 29 38.37 -22.51 20.01
C ALA A 29 37.04 -23.28 19.86
N TYR A 30 37.04 -24.35 19.07
CA TYR A 30 35.86 -25.21 18.86
C TYR A 30 35.45 -25.94 20.15
N ALA A 31 36.40 -26.49 20.90
CA ALA A 31 36.15 -27.20 22.15
C ALA A 31 35.58 -26.25 23.21
N SER A 32 36.13 -25.04 23.31
CA SER A 32 35.61 -24.00 24.20
C SER A 32 34.19 -23.58 23.82
N TYR A 33 33.90 -23.41 22.52
CA TYR A 33 32.55 -23.04 22.10
C TYR A 33 31.53 -24.15 22.33
N ILE A 34 31.89 -25.42 22.04
CA ILE A 34 30.96 -26.55 22.22
C ILE A 34 30.51 -26.69 23.67
N ARG A 35 31.38 -26.42 24.64
CA ARG A 35 31.03 -26.45 26.07
C ARG A 35 29.93 -25.45 26.44
N THR A 36 29.78 -24.37 25.67
CA THR A 36 28.73 -23.35 25.88
C THR A 36 27.40 -23.69 25.23
N LEU A 37 27.33 -24.76 24.42
CA LEU A 37 26.16 -25.08 23.60
C LEU A 37 25.32 -26.21 24.20
N SER A 38 24.01 -26.12 24.01
CA SER A 38 23.10 -27.26 24.19
C SER A 38 23.42 -28.38 23.19
N THR A 39 23.11 -29.64 23.50
CA THR A 39 23.35 -30.79 22.62
C THR A 39 22.79 -30.62 21.20
N PRO A 40 21.57 -30.08 20.99
CA PRO A 40 21.06 -29.79 19.65
C PRO A 40 21.87 -28.74 18.88
N ASP A 41 22.39 -27.72 19.56
CA ASP A 41 23.17 -26.65 18.93
C ASP A 41 24.61 -27.08 18.64
N ALA A 42 25.20 -27.91 19.49
CA ALA A 42 26.48 -28.56 19.23
C ALA A 42 26.39 -29.46 17.96
N SER A 43 25.30 -30.19 17.76
CA SER A 43 25.09 -30.99 16.54
C SER A 43 24.99 -30.12 15.28
N LYS A 44 24.37 -28.93 15.37
CA LYS A 44 24.28 -27.99 14.25
C LYS A 44 25.64 -27.37 13.93
N LEU A 45 26.45 -27.05 14.94
CA LEU A 45 27.81 -26.60 14.76
C LEU A 45 28.68 -27.69 14.13
N ASN A 46 28.57 -28.94 14.58
CA ASN A 46 29.29 -30.07 13.99
C ASN A 46 28.98 -30.23 12.51
N THR A 47 27.72 -30.06 12.14
CA THR A 47 27.30 -30.09 10.74
C THR A 47 27.89 -28.90 9.97
N ALA A 48 27.88 -27.69 10.52
CA ALA A 48 28.42 -26.53 9.85
C ALA A 48 29.95 -26.61 9.68
N LEU A 49 30.68 -26.89 10.77
CA LEU A 49 32.13 -26.88 10.82
C LEU A 49 32.74 -28.17 10.29
N LEU A 50 32.42 -29.32 10.88
CA LEU A 50 33.10 -30.59 10.57
C LEU A 50 32.70 -31.17 9.21
N ARG A 51 31.45 -30.95 8.78
CA ARG A 51 30.97 -31.50 7.50
C ARG A 51 31.16 -30.56 6.30
N PHE A 52 31.00 -29.25 6.48
CA PHE A 52 30.99 -28.31 5.36
C PHE A 52 32.18 -27.36 5.33
N THR A 53 32.84 -27.11 6.46
CA THR A 53 34.01 -26.21 6.51
C THR A 53 35.33 -26.98 6.46
N VAL A 54 35.47 -28.05 7.24
CA VAL A 54 36.69 -28.88 7.30
C VAL A 54 37.08 -29.42 5.91
N PRO A 55 36.17 -30.00 5.12
CA PRO A 55 36.48 -30.37 3.74
C PRO A 55 36.90 -29.21 2.84
N GLY A 56 36.36 -28.00 3.07
CA GLY A 56 36.76 -26.82 2.34
C GLY A 56 38.19 -26.36 2.65
N TRP A 57 38.75 -26.78 3.79
CA TRP A 57 40.17 -26.64 4.12
C TRP A 57 41.01 -27.85 3.67
N ASN A 58 40.49 -28.69 2.77
CA ASN A 58 41.09 -29.95 2.33
C ASN A 58 41.22 -31.01 3.45
N GLY A 59 40.35 -30.93 4.46
CA GLY A 59 40.23 -31.96 5.48
C GLY A 59 39.36 -33.15 5.06
N PRO A 60 39.12 -34.11 5.96
CA PRO A 60 38.37 -35.33 5.66
C PRO A 60 36.90 -35.04 5.28
N GLU A 61 36.44 -35.65 4.19
CA GLU A 61 35.07 -35.54 3.69
C GLU A 61 34.12 -36.57 4.33
N ALA A 62 32.89 -36.15 4.62
CA ALA A 62 31.85 -37.04 5.13
C ALA A 62 31.21 -37.82 3.97
N LYS A 63 31.09 -39.14 4.10
CA LYS A 63 30.56 -40.01 3.04
C LYS A 63 29.03 -40.07 3.02
N GLY A 64 28.36 -39.67 4.11
CA GLY A 64 26.91 -39.80 4.28
C GLY A 64 26.14 -38.51 4.60
N ALA A 65 24.82 -38.65 4.75
CA ALA A 65 23.92 -37.56 5.13
C ALA A 65 24.14 -37.06 6.57
N ARG A 66 24.75 -37.89 7.43
CA ARG A 66 25.10 -37.60 8.82
C ARG A 66 26.56 -37.99 9.07
N LEU A 67 27.24 -37.23 9.92
CA LEU A 67 28.60 -37.55 10.37
C LEU A 67 28.58 -38.73 11.36
N SER A 68 29.27 -39.81 11.03
CA SER A 68 29.56 -40.91 11.95
C SER A 68 30.51 -40.49 13.08
N THR A 69 30.57 -41.28 14.15
CA THR A 69 31.48 -41.02 15.29
C THR A 69 32.95 -41.01 14.85
N GLN A 70 33.34 -41.91 13.95
CA GLN A 70 34.70 -41.98 13.43
C GLN A 70 35.04 -40.77 12.55
N GLU A 71 34.14 -40.36 11.65
CA GLU A 71 34.34 -39.16 10.82
C GLU A 71 34.45 -37.88 11.67
N LYS A 72 33.68 -37.76 12.76
CA LYS A 72 33.82 -36.66 13.72
C LYS A 72 35.19 -36.64 14.36
N GLN A 73 35.68 -37.78 14.81
CA GLN A 73 37.00 -37.89 15.44
C GLN A 73 38.12 -37.53 14.45
N THR A 74 38.04 -37.98 13.19
CA THR A 74 39.01 -37.63 12.15
C THR A 74 39.00 -36.13 11.84
N ALA A 75 37.81 -35.53 11.70
CA ALA A 75 37.68 -34.09 11.48
C ALA A 75 38.20 -33.28 12.68
N ILE A 76 37.97 -33.75 13.91
CA ILE A 76 38.50 -33.11 15.13
C ILE A 76 40.03 -33.22 15.20
N ARG A 77 40.63 -34.36 14.83
CA ARG A 77 42.09 -34.49 14.74
C ARG A 77 42.66 -33.48 13.74
N PHE A 78 42.00 -33.29 12.60
CA PHE A 78 42.38 -32.27 11.62
C PHE A 78 42.26 -30.84 12.14
N LEU A 79 41.25 -30.53 12.97
CA LEU A 79 41.15 -29.20 13.59
C LEU A 79 42.32 -28.89 14.54
N LYS A 80 42.95 -29.90 15.15
CA LYS A 80 44.15 -29.71 16.00
C LYS A 80 45.37 -29.30 15.19
N THR A 81 45.42 -29.61 13.89
CA THR A 81 46.55 -29.24 13.02
C THR A 81 46.39 -27.87 12.37
N LEU A 82 45.23 -27.21 12.55
CA LEU A 82 44.95 -25.92 11.95
C LEU A 82 45.16 -24.78 12.95
N PRO A 83 45.87 -23.70 12.56
CA PRO A 83 46.05 -22.53 13.40
C PRO A 83 44.72 -21.79 13.55
N PHE A 84 44.50 -21.20 14.74
CA PHE A 84 43.23 -20.54 15.10
C PHE A 84 42.79 -19.47 14.09
N GLU A 85 43.71 -18.73 13.49
CA GLU A 85 43.47 -17.64 12.54
C GLU A 85 42.68 -18.08 11.30
N LYS A 86 42.70 -19.38 10.98
CA LYS A 86 41.89 -19.96 9.89
C LYS A 86 40.40 -19.73 10.12
N LEU A 87 39.95 -19.55 11.37
CA LEU A 87 38.55 -19.28 11.71
C LEU A 87 37.96 -18.10 10.94
N TRP A 88 38.76 -17.06 10.71
CA TRP A 88 38.31 -15.83 10.04
C TRP A 88 37.98 -16.04 8.56
N SER A 89 38.54 -17.09 7.95
CA SER A 89 38.24 -17.50 6.57
C SER A 89 37.09 -18.52 6.46
N ALA A 90 36.62 -19.07 7.58
CA ALA A 90 35.74 -20.24 7.63
C ALA A 90 34.45 -20.07 6.81
N GLU A 91 33.84 -18.89 6.86
CA GLU A 91 32.59 -18.63 6.12
C GLU A 91 32.80 -18.67 4.61
N LYS A 92 33.90 -18.09 4.11
CA LYS A 92 34.25 -18.09 2.69
C LYS A 92 34.54 -19.52 2.23
N VAL A 93 35.32 -20.25 3.02
CA VAL A 93 35.69 -21.65 2.75
C VAL A 93 34.46 -22.56 2.68
N MET A 94 33.58 -22.49 3.68
CA MET A 94 32.34 -23.26 3.70
C MET A 94 31.43 -22.90 2.51
N HIS A 95 31.37 -21.62 2.13
CA HIS A 95 30.57 -21.19 0.98
C HIS A 95 31.08 -21.78 -0.34
N SER A 96 32.39 -21.74 -0.58
CA SER A 96 33.02 -22.33 -1.76
C SER A 96 32.80 -23.84 -1.83
N TYR A 97 32.93 -24.55 -0.69
CA TYR A 97 32.68 -25.99 -0.63
C TYR A 97 31.22 -26.33 -0.93
N LEU A 98 30.25 -25.61 -0.35
CA LEU A 98 28.82 -25.83 -0.60
C LEU A 98 28.41 -25.57 -2.07
N LEU A 99 29.12 -24.68 -2.77
CA LEU A 99 28.97 -24.48 -4.21
C LEU A 99 29.53 -25.66 -5.00
N ARG A 100 30.73 -26.16 -4.63
CA ARG A 100 31.38 -27.31 -5.26
C ARG A 100 30.51 -28.57 -5.21
N ILE A 101 29.85 -28.83 -4.09
CA ILE A 101 28.94 -30.00 -3.93
C ILE A 101 27.49 -29.73 -4.38
N ASN A 102 27.26 -28.64 -5.14
CA ASN A 102 25.96 -28.26 -5.72
C ASN A 102 24.75 -28.25 -4.74
N THR A 103 24.96 -27.86 -3.48
CA THR A 103 23.87 -27.81 -2.48
C THR A 103 22.83 -26.76 -2.85
N ALA A 104 21.52 -27.01 -2.71
CA ALA A 104 20.48 -26.04 -3.06
C ALA A 104 20.54 -24.75 -2.20
N LYS A 105 20.19 -23.59 -2.77
CA LYS A 105 20.28 -22.27 -2.10
C LYS A 105 19.56 -22.21 -0.74
N LYS A 106 18.44 -22.94 -0.60
CA LYS A 106 17.65 -23.04 0.64
C LYS A 106 18.41 -23.74 1.77
N ASP A 107 19.23 -24.74 1.45
CA ASP A 107 19.91 -25.60 2.42
C ASP A 107 21.27 -25.04 2.87
N ARG A 108 21.83 -24.06 2.13
CA ARG A 108 23.05 -23.34 2.49
C ARG A 108 22.89 -22.40 3.70
N ARG A 109 21.67 -21.96 3.98
CA ARG A 109 21.41 -20.88 4.96
C ARG A 109 21.67 -21.33 6.41
N THR A 110 21.24 -22.53 6.76
CA THR A 110 21.31 -23.04 8.14
C THR A 110 22.75 -23.33 8.59
N PRO A 111 23.60 -24.03 7.81
CA PRO A 111 25.01 -24.21 8.17
C PRO A 111 25.76 -22.89 8.32
N ARG A 112 25.55 -21.95 7.39
CA ARG A 112 26.15 -20.60 7.43
C ARG A 112 25.78 -19.82 8.68
N TYR A 113 24.52 -19.90 9.10
CA TYR A 113 24.05 -19.27 10.31
C TYR A 113 24.77 -19.81 11.55
N ASN A 114 24.92 -21.13 11.68
CA ASN A 114 25.57 -21.73 12.85
C ASN A 114 27.09 -21.50 12.87
N LEU A 115 27.75 -21.52 11.70
CA LEU A 115 29.17 -21.16 11.62
C LEU A 115 29.42 -19.70 12.02
N ARG A 116 28.56 -18.77 11.58
CA ARG A 116 28.65 -17.35 11.97
C ARG A 116 28.50 -17.14 13.47
N LYS A 117 27.66 -17.93 14.14
CA LYS A 117 27.54 -17.86 15.60
C LYS A 117 28.86 -18.20 16.28
N PHE A 118 29.57 -19.23 15.80
CA PHE A 118 30.88 -19.61 16.32
C PHE A 118 31.93 -18.52 16.09
N VAL A 119 32.05 -18.01 14.85
CA VAL A 119 33.00 -16.92 14.52
C VAL A 119 32.72 -15.67 15.35
N ARG A 120 31.45 -15.32 15.52
CA ARG A 120 31.04 -14.17 16.35
C ARG A 120 31.38 -14.40 17.82
N TRP A 121 31.04 -15.57 18.37
CA TRP A 121 31.36 -15.90 19.76
C TRP A 121 32.87 -15.81 20.03
N ALA A 122 33.72 -16.30 19.11
CA ALA A 122 35.18 -16.17 19.23
C ALA A 122 35.65 -14.71 19.19
N SER A 123 34.99 -13.85 18.40
CA SER A 123 35.25 -12.40 18.41
C SER A 123 34.80 -11.75 19.72
N ASP A 124 33.65 -12.15 20.27
CA ASP A 124 33.12 -11.66 21.54
C ASP A 124 34.02 -12.07 22.74
N GLN A 125 34.82 -13.14 22.62
CA GLN A 125 35.87 -13.50 23.61
C GLN A 125 37.13 -12.62 23.52
N GLY A 126 37.20 -11.69 22.56
CA GLY A 126 38.36 -10.82 22.36
C GLY A 126 39.52 -11.47 21.59
N TRP A 127 39.32 -12.62 20.94
CA TRP A 127 40.38 -13.38 20.26
C TRP A 127 40.76 -12.87 18.85
N GLY A 128 40.16 -11.79 18.34
CA GLY A 128 40.54 -11.24 17.03
C GLY A 128 39.42 -10.50 16.29
N LYS A 129 39.70 -10.15 15.03
CA LYS A 129 39.06 -9.00 14.34
C LYS A 129 37.53 -9.12 14.22
N PRO A 130 36.79 -8.06 14.61
CA PRO A 130 35.37 -7.92 14.35
C PRO A 130 35.14 -7.61 12.86
N ILE A 131 34.29 -8.40 12.20
CA ILE A 131 33.80 -8.10 10.86
C ILE A 131 32.47 -7.36 11.00
N GLN A 132 32.44 -6.16 10.41
CA GLN A 132 31.32 -5.23 10.20
C GLN A 132 29.91 -5.75 10.53
N GLU A 133 29.18 -4.97 11.34
CA GLU A 133 27.83 -5.19 11.85
C GLU A 133 26.78 -5.58 10.78
N GLY A 134 26.82 -6.84 10.35
CA GLY A 134 25.85 -7.47 9.47
C GLY A 134 24.81 -8.26 10.24
N SER A 135 23.78 -7.57 10.75
CA SER A 135 22.55 -8.12 11.32
C SER A 135 22.73 -9.12 12.48
N ALA A 136 22.61 -8.62 13.71
CA ALA A 136 22.35 -9.47 14.85
C ALA A 136 21.14 -10.38 14.55
N LEU A 137 21.39 -11.68 14.69
CA LEU A 137 20.39 -12.73 14.57
C LEU A 137 19.45 -12.60 15.76
N VAL A 138 18.35 -11.87 15.55
CA VAL A 138 17.22 -11.79 16.48
C VAL A 138 16.81 -13.21 16.84
N GLU A 139 16.92 -13.56 18.12
CA GLU A 139 16.43 -14.81 18.69
C GLU A 139 14.97 -15.04 18.29
N ARG A 140 14.58 -16.30 18.16
CA ARG A 140 13.19 -16.68 17.86
C ARG A 140 12.30 -16.13 18.98
N ARG A 141 11.52 -15.13 18.59
CA ARG A 141 10.58 -14.37 19.40
C ARG A 141 9.65 -15.27 20.19
N VAL A 142 9.58 -15.06 21.50
CA VAL A 142 8.33 -15.25 22.24
C VAL A 142 7.34 -14.25 21.65
N ARG A 143 6.22 -14.74 21.13
CA ARG A 143 5.11 -13.88 20.73
C ARG A 143 4.52 -13.33 22.02
N PHE A 144 4.41 -12.02 22.14
CA PHE A 144 3.50 -11.45 23.13
C PHE A 144 2.10 -11.97 22.87
N ASN A 145 1.48 -12.49 23.91
CA ASN A 145 0.03 -12.56 23.99
C ASN A 145 -0.50 -11.11 23.94
N ASN A 146 -1.65 -10.92 23.27
CA ASN A 146 -2.35 -9.64 23.36
C ASN A 146 -2.69 -9.37 24.84
N PRO A 147 -2.88 -8.10 25.25
CA PRO A 147 -3.43 -7.80 26.57
C PRO A 147 -4.71 -8.61 26.81
N ASP A 148 -4.91 -9.06 28.06
CA ASP A 148 -6.05 -9.90 28.45
C ASP A 148 -7.37 -9.28 27.95
N GLY A 149 -8.18 -10.10 27.28
CA GLY A 149 -9.45 -9.71 26.66
C GLY A 149 -9.40 -9.40 25.14
N PHE A 150 -8.22 -9.24 24.53
CA PHE A 150 -8.12 -9.06 23.06
C PHE A 150 -7.92 -10.40 22.34
N GLN A 151 -9.01 -11.13 22.07
CA GLN A 151 -8.98 -12.19 21.07
C GLN A 151 -8.77 -11.56 19.68
N ARG A 152 -7.72 -11.98 18.96
CA ARG A 152 -7.58 -11.62 17.54
C ARG A 152 -8.73 -12.27 16.78
N PRO A 153 -9.58 -11.50 16.07
CA PRO A 153 -10.42 -12.11 15.05
C PRO A 153 -9.48 -12.81 14.05
N THR A 154 -9.78 -14.07 13.76
CA THR A 154 -8.99 -14.88 12.83
C THR A 154 -8.87 -14.16 11.47
N PRO A 155 -7.65 -14.00 10.89
CA PRO A 155 -7.43 -13.29 9.63
C PRO A 155 -8.23 -13.82 8.42
N SER A 156 -8.88 -14.97 8.54
CA SER A 156 -9.72 -15.59 7.52
C SER A 156 -11.08 -14.89 7.35
N GLN A 157 -11.59 -14.18 8.36
CA GLN A 157 -12.97 -13.69 8.35
C GLN A 157 -13.15 -12.30 7.70
N VAL A 158 -12.11 -11.45 7.69
CA VAL A 158 -12.19 -10.11 7.07
C VAL A 158 -11.22 -9.99 5.90
N ARG A 159 -11.41 -10.85 4.90
CA ARG A 159 -10.84 -10.59 3.58
C ARG A 159 -11.57 -9.39 2.96
N THR A 160 -10.93 -8.20 2.96
CA THR A 160 -11.48 -6.98 2.32
C THR A 160 -11.77 -7.12 0.81
N SER A 161 -11.36 -8.25 0.23
CA SER A 161 -11.85 -8.77 -1.03
C SER A 161 -12.13 -10.24 -0.80
N MET A 162 -13.39 -10.69 -0.92
CA MET A 162 -13.68 -12.09 -1.24
C MET A 162 -12.64 -12.55 -2.25
N GLY A 163 -11.99 -13.67 -1.96
CA GLY A 163 -10.89 -14.17 -2.77
C GLY A 163 -11.35 -14.49 -4.19
N TYR A 164 -11.46 -13.49 -5.03
CA TYR A 164 -10.97 -13.58 -6.40
C TYR A 164 -9.45 -13.68 -6.27
N GLY A 165 -8.97 -14.81 -5.72
CA GLY A 165 -7.57 -15.16 -5.76
C GLY A 165 -7.18 -14.97 -7.22
N LYS A 166 -6.23 -14.05 -7.47
CA LYS A 166 -5.83 -13.66 -8.82
C LYS A 166 -5.71 -14.94 -9.62
N PRO A 167 -6.64 -15.25 -10.54
CA PRO A 167 -6.41 -16.36 -11.42
C PRO A 167 -5.12 -15.98 -12.14
N LYS A 168 -4.13 -16.86 -12.13
CA LYS A 168 -3.02 -16.82 -13.07
C LYS A 168 -3.57 -17.12 -14.48
N ALA A 169 -4.63 -16.43 -14.93
CA ALA A 169 -4.83 -16.28 -16.35
C ALA A 169 -3.56 -15.58 -16.81
N ALA A 170 -2.76 -16.28 -17.62
CA ALA A 170 -1.57 -15.70 -18.22
C ALA A 170 -1.96 -14.33 -18.76
N PRO A 171 -1.20 -13.25 -18.47
CA PRO A 171 -1.59 -11.94 -18.92
C PRO A 171 -1.73 -12.01 -20.44
N MET A 172 -2.97 -11.94 -20.94
CA MET A 172 -3.29 -11.92 -22.36
C MET A 172 -2.83 -10.62 -23.05
N ASN A 173 -1.91 -9.90 -22.42
CA ASN A 173 -1.26 -8.73 -22.97
C ASN A 173 -0.41 -9.16 -24.15
N LEU A 174 -0.40 -8.36 -25.21
CA LEU A 174 0.69 -8.42 -26.18
C LEU A 174 2.01 -8.11 -25.48
N LYS A 175 3.04 -8.91 -25.72
CA LYS A 175 4.41 -8.62 -25.32
C LYS A 175 4.98 -7.50 -26.18
N PRO A 176 6.04 -6.79 -25.74
CA PRO A 176 6.65 -5.72 -26.54
C PRO A 176 7.06 -6.15 -27.96
N ASN A 177 7.51 -7.40 -28.13
CA ASN A 177 7.87 -7.98 -29.43
C ASN A 177 6.68 -8.53 -30.23
N GLU A 178 5.49 -8.59 -29.65
CA GLU A 178 4.24 -9.00 -30.31
C GLU A 178 3.46 -7.76 -30.84
N VAL A 179 3.97 -6.55 -30.61
CA VAL A 179 3.38 -5.30 -31.13
C VAL A 179 4.08 -4.96 -32.46
N ASN A 180 3.33 -5.03 -33.56
CA ASN A 180 3.84 -4.63 -34.87
C ASN A 180 4.04 -3.10 -34.97
N THR A 181 4.86 -2.66 -35.93
CA THR A 181 5.25 -1.25 -36.12
C THR A 181 4.06 -0.34 -36.40
N VAL A 182 3.08 -0.81 -37.19
CA VAL A 182 1.88 -0.03 -37.54
C VAL A 182 1.02 0.21 -36.31
N LEU A 183 0.77 -0.83 -35.52
CA LEU A 183 0.02 -0.72 -34.26
C LEU A 183 0.74 0.19 -33.27
N GLU A 184 2.06 0.14 -33.18
CA GLU A 184 2.81 1.03 -32.29
C GLU A 184 2.65 2.50 -32.70
N ALA A 185 2.72 2.81 -34.00
CA ALA A 185 2.47 4.15 -34.52
C ALA A 185 1.04 4.64 -34.20
N GLN A 186 0.02 3.80 -34.41
CA GLN A 186 -1.36 4.11 -34.05
C GLN A 186 -1.54 4.35 -32.54
N LEU A 187 -0.89 3.55 -31.69
CA LEU A 187 -0.93 3.74 -30.24
C LEU A 187 -0.27 5.05 -29.80
N GLN A 188 0.77 5.50 -30.51
CA GLN A 188 1.41 6.79 -30.26
C GLN A 188 0.50 7.95 -30.66
N GLN A 189 -0.12 7.89 -31.85
CA GLN A 189 -1.09 8.89 -32.30
C GLN A 189 -2.29 8.99 -31.36
N TRP A 190 -2.85 7.85 -30.95
CA TRP A 190 -3.94 7.84 -29.96
C TRP A 190 -3.50 8.37 -28.59
N ASN A 191 -2.26 8.11 -28.17
CA ASN A 191 -1.73 8.70 -26.94
C ASN A 191 -1.56 10.21 -27.04
N GLN A 192 -1.15 10.72 -28.20
CA GLN A 192 -1.05 12.16 -28.47
C GLN A 192 -2.43 12.83 -28.44
N TRP A 193 -3.42 12.24 -29.11
CA TRP A 193 -4.81 12.69 -29.03
C TRP A 193 -5.34 12.73 -27.58
N MET A 194 -4.99 11.73 -26.77
CA MET A 194 -5.36 11.72 -25.34
C MET A 194 -4.68 12.86 -24.56
N ILE A 195 -3.46 13.28 -24.93
CA ILE A 195 -2.78 14.42 -24.31
C ILE A 195 -3.50 15.72 -24.66
N GLU A 196 -3.85 15.91 -25.93
CA GLU A 196 -4.60 17.07 -26.44
C GLU A 196 -5.99 17.19 -25.78
N ASN A 197 -6.57 16.07 -25.39
CA ASN A 197 -7.83 15.98 -24.65
C ASN A 197 -7.66 15.96 -23.11
N ASP A 198 -6.56 16.53 -22.59
CA ASP A 198 -6.29 16.70 -21.15
C ASP A 198 -6.31 15.41 -20.30
N MET A 199 -6.02 14.25 -20.90
CA MET A 199 -5.98 12.99 -20.16
C MET A 199 -4.65 12.83 -19.40
N GLY A 200 -4.76 12.68 -18.07
CA GLY A 200 -3.59 12.45 -17.21
C GLY A 200 -2.82 11.16 -17.54
N GLU A 201 -1.50 11.21 -17.36
CA GLU A 201 -0.53 10.13 -17.68
C GLU A 201 -0.98 8.74 -17.21
N ARG A 202 -1.41 8.62 -15.95
CA ARG A 202 -1.87 7.33 -15.40
C ARG A 202 -3.07 6.74 -16.15
N THR A 203 -3.98 7.58 -16.61
CA THR A 203 -5.13 7.16 -17.41
C THR A 203 -4.68 6.67 -18.78
N ARG A 204 -3.73 7.36 -19.41
CA ARG A 204 -3.15 6.98 -20.70
C ARG A 204 -2.41 5.63 -20.62
N GLN A 205 -1.54 5.46 -19.63
CA GLN A 205 -0.84 4.19 -19.38
C GLN A 205 -1.81 3.01 -19.16
N ASN A 206 -2.84 3.22 -18.34
CA ASN A 206 -3.86 2.19 -18.10
C ASN A 206 -4.67 1.88 -19.36
N SER A 207 -4.96 2.89 -20.20
CA SER A 207 -5.70 2.72 -21.46
C SER A 207 -4.88 1.90 -22.46
N ARG A 208 -3.61 2.26 -22.67
CA ARG A 208 -2.68 1.49 -23.52
C ARG A 208 -2.59 0.03 -23.07
N LYS A 209 -2.38 -0.21 -21.78
CA LYS A 209 -2.33 -1.58 -21.22
C LYS A 209 -3.63 -2.35 -21.42
N THR A 210 -4.78 -1.66 -21.40
CA THR A 210 -6.08 -2.28 -21.61
C THR A 210 -6.26 -2.67 -23.08
N ILE A 211 -5.93 -1.77 -24.02
CA ILE A 211 -5.96 -2.07 -25.46
C ILE A 211 -5.05 -3.25 -25.81
N LEU A 212 -3.81 -3.27 -25.32
CA LEU A 212 -2.88 -4.39 -25.58
C LEU A 212 -3.37 -5.74 -25.03
N ARG A 213 -4.19 -5.74 -23.97
CA ARG A 213 -4.85 -6.95 -23.46
C ARG A 213 -6.01 -7.40 -24.32
N VAL A 214 -6.80 -6.47 -24.82
CA VAL A 214 -7.93 -6.78 -25.70
C VAL A 214 -7.41 -7.30 -27.03
N LEU A 215 -6.41 -6.65 -27.64
CA LEU A 215 -5.78 -7.12 -28.88
C LEU A 215 -5.10 -8.48 -28.71
N GLY A 216 -4.39 -8.69 -27.60
CA GLY A 216 -3.78 -9.99 -27.33
C GLY A 216 -4.81 -11.10 -27.06
N TRP A 217 -6.01 -10.76 -26.58
CA TRP A 217 -7.12 -11.71 -26.52
C TRP A 217 -7.64 -12.02 -27.93
N ILE A 218 -7.92 -10.99 -28.74
CA ILE A 218 -8.42 -11.14 -30.10
C ILE A 218 -7.46 -11.99 -30.95
N HIS A 219 -6.16 -11.74 -30.90
CA HIS A 219 -5.16 -12.55 -31.59
C HIS A 219 -5.25 -14.04 -31.21
N ARG A 220 -5.35 -14.35 -29.91
CA ARG A 220 -5.29 -15.73 -29.41
C ARG A 220 -6.62 -16.47 -29.51
N ASN A 221 -7.75 -15.74 -29.45
CA ASN A 221 -9.09 -16.32 -29.43
C ASN A 221 -9.74 -16.32 -30.82
N ASP A 222 -9.56 -15.24 -31.58
CA ASP A 222 -10.16 -15.07 -32.90
C ASP A 222 -9.17 -15.42 -34.02
N GLY A 223 -7.93 -15.78 -33.68
CA GLY A 223 -6.90 -16.22 -34.63
C GLY A 223 -6.33 -15.11 -35.52
N ILE A 224 -6.57 -13.83 -35.21
CA ILE A 224 -6.10 -12.70 -36.04
C ILE A 224 -4.57 -12.60 -35.97
N PRO A 225 -3.82 -12.68 -37.08
CA PRO A 225 -2.36 -12.64 -37.06
C PRO A 225 -1.77 -11.35 -36.47
N LEU A 226 -0.56 -11.42 -35.88
CA LEU A 226 0.08 -10.30 -35.18
C LEU A 226 0.33 -9.11 -36.12
N GLU A 227 0.69 -9.39 -37.37
CA GLU A 227 0.93 -8.45 -38.45
C GLU A 227 -0.34 -7.71 -38.89
N SER A 228 -1.52 -8.29 -38.64
CA SER A 228 -2.83 -7.73 -38.97
C SER A 228 -3.46 -6.93 -37.82
N LEU A 229 -2.90 -6.99 -36.61
CA LEU A 229 -3.44 -6.28 -35.46
C LEU A 229 -3.30 -4.76 -35.63
N ARG A 230 -4.43 -4.06 -35.50
CA ARG A 230 -4.53 -2.59 -35.55
C ARG A 230 -5.52 -2.10 -34.49
N LEU A 231 -5.61 -0.80 -34.27
CA LEU A 231 -6.66 -0.25 -33.39
C LEU A 231 -8.06 -0.51 -33.96
N GLU A 232 -8.19 -0.54 -35.28
CA GLU A 232 -9.41 -0.83 -36.04
C GLU A 232 -9.90 -2.27 -35.83
N THR A 233 -9.02 -3.18 -35.41
CA THR A 233 -9.41 -4.54 -35.01
C THR A 233 -10.38 -4.54 -33.81
N ILE A 234 -10.31 -3.51 -32.95
CA ILE A 234 -11.24 -3.32 -31.83
C ILE A 234 -12.40 -2.40 -32.23
N VAL A 235 -12.08 -1.28 -32.87
CA VAL A 235 -13.07 -0.28 -33.28
C VAL A 235 -12.91 0.01 -34.77
N PRO A 236 -13.61 -0.72 -35.65
CA PRO A 236 -13.55 -0.46 -37.08
C PRO A 236 -14.13 0.92 -37.39
N TYR A 237 -13.51 1.63 -38.33
CA TYR A 237 -14.05 2.89 -38.83
C TYR A 237 -15.08 2.62 -39.94
N ILE A 238 -16.27 3.18 -39.78
CA ILE A 238 -17.39 3.07 -40.75
C ILE A 238 -17.96 4.49 -40.87
N LYS A 239 -17.71 5.15 -42.01
CA LYS A 239 -18.13 6.55 -42.22
C LYS A 239 -19.65 6.67 -42.09
N THR A 240 -20.13 7.66 -41.34
CA THR A 240 -21.58 7.97 -41.27
C THR A 240 -21.91 9.41 -41.56
N ALA A 241 -20.93 10.31 -41.48
CA ALA A 241 -21.07 11.71 -41.84
C ALA A 241 -20.89 11.87 -43.37
N TYR A 242 -21.93 11.53 -44.12
CA TYR A 242 -22.00 11.73 -45.57
C TYR A 242 -22.62 13.09 -45.88
N ASN A 243 -22.02 13.86 -46.79
CA ASN A 243 -22.65 15.06 -47.33
C ASN A 243 -23.54 14.69 -48.52
N LEU A 244 -24.67 15.39 -48.69
CA LEU A 244 -25.56 15.19 -49.84
C LEU A 244 -24.85 15.45 -51.17
N THR A 245 -23.89 16.38 -51.18
CA THR A 245 -23.07 16.73 -52.34
C THR A 245 -22.24 15.55 -52.87
N GLU A 246 -21.91 14.57 -52.03
CA GLU A 246 -21.20 13.35 -52.44
C GLU A 246 -22.03 12.44 -53.37
N PHE A 247 -23.34 12.72 -53.52
CA PHE A 247 -24.28 11.90 -54.30
C PHE A 247 -24.89 12.65 -55.49
N GLU A 248 -24.41 13.85 -55.83
CA GLU A 248 -24.96 14.69 -56.90
C GLU A 248 -24.99 14.01 -58.29
N THR A 249 -24.09 13.05 -58.52
CA THR A 249 -24.01 12.30 -59.78
C THR A 249 -24.97 11.11 -59.84
N GLN A 250 -25.70 10.80 -58.76
CA GLN A 250 -26.68 9.72 -58.73
C GLN A 250 -28.02 10.18 -59.33
N PRO A 251 -28.79 9.27 -59.96
CA PRO A 251 -30.12 9.60 -60.51
C PRO A 251 -31.10 10.16 -59.47
N ASP A 252 -31.00 9.70 -58.21
CA ASP A 252 -31.74 10.24 -57.06
C ASP A 252 -30.77 10.45 -55.88
N PRO A 253 -30.13 11.64 -55.79
CA PRO A 253 -29.11 11.94 -54.79
C PRO A 253 -29.60 11.82 -53.34
N PHE A 254 -30.84 12.25 -53.07
CA PHE A 254 -31.38 12.26 -51.71
C PHE A 254 -31.63 10.83 -51.21
N SER A 255 -32.31 10.00 -52.01
CA SER A 255 -32.55 8.62 -51.62
C SER A 255 -31.24 7.82 -51.51
N ALA A 256 -30.28 8.05 -52.42
CA ALA A 256 -28.96 7.41 -52.35
C ALA A 256 -28.20 7.79 -51.07
N TRP A 257 -28.24 9.07 -50.68
CA TRP A 257 -27.65 9.57 -49.44
C TRP A 257 -28.30 8.94 -48.20
N VAL A 258 -29.65 8.95 -48.11
CA VAL A 258 -30.38 8.35 -46.98
C VAL A 258 -30.05 6.85 -46.85
N LEU A 259 -30.17 6.08 -47.93
CA LEU A 259 -29.91 4.65 -47.91
C LEU A 259 -28.46 4.31 -47.53
N THR A 260 -27.49 5.07 -48.03
CA THR A 260 -26.08 4.87 -47.69
C THR A 260 -25.82 5.13 -46.21
N ARG A 261 -26.37 6.24 -45.69
CA ARG A 261 -26.26 6.60 -44.28
C ARG A 261 -26.93 5.56 -43.37
N GLU A 262 -28.12 5.09 -43.70
CA GLU A 262 -28.84 4.07 -42.94
C GLU A 262 -28.09 2.73 -42.92
N ARG A 263 -27.56 2.30 -44.07
CA ARG A 263 -26.71 1.09 -44.15
C ARG A 263 -25.48 1.21 -43.26
N ALA A 264 -24.78 2.34 -43.32
CA ALA A 264 -23.61 2.60 -42.48
C ALA A 264 -23.96 2.60 -40.98
N ILE A 265 -25.12 3.15 -40.59
CA ILE A 265 -25.60 3.11 -39.21
C ILE A 265 -25.84 1.67 -38.75
N VAL A 266 -26.46 0.83 -39.56
CA VAL A 266 -26.70 -0.59 -39.26
C VAL A 266 -25.37 -1.34 -39.16
N GLU A 267 -24.43 -1.07 -40.07
CA GLU A 267 -23.10 -1.68 -40.05
C GLU A 267 -22.32 -1.29 -38.79
N GLN A 268 -22.34 -0.01 -38.39
CA GLN A 268 -21.77 0.45 -37.13
C GLN A 268 -22.35 -0.29 -35.92
N GLN A 269 -23.66 -0.54 -35.90
CA GLN A 269 -24.31 -1.28 -34.81
C GLN A 269 -23.81 -2.73 -34.76
N ARG A 270 -23.78 -3.43 -35.90
CA ARG A 270 -23.27 -4.81 -35.99
C ARG A 270 -21.81 -4.92 -35.57
N ALA A 271 -20.98 -3.97 -36.01
CA ALA A 271 -19.59 -3.89 -35.60
C ALA A 271 -19.45 -3.68 -34.07
N ALA A 272 -20.28 -2.80 -33.50
CA ALA A 272 -20.27 -2.56 -32.06
C ALA A 272 -20.69 -3.79 -31.26
N ASP A 273 -21.71 -4.52 -31.71
CA ASP A 273 -22.15 -5.76 -31.07
C ASP A 273 -21.05 -6.83 -31.13
N THR A 274 -20.34 -6.94 -32.25
CA THR A 274 -19.16 -7.83 -32.38
C THR A 274 -18.08 -7.46 -31.36
N THR A 275 -17.75 -6.17 -31.23
CA THR A 275 -16.78 -5.70 -30.24
C THR A 275 -17.25 -5.94 -28.81
N VAL A 276 -18.55 -5.77 -28.54
CA VAL A 276 -19.14 -6.09 -27.23
C VAL A 276 -18.99 -7.56 -26.91
N GLU A 277 -19.31 -8.47 -27.83
CA GLU A 277 -19.18 -9.91 -27.61
C GLU A 277 -17.73 -10.33 -27.39
N ARG A 278 -16.78 -9.78 -28.16
CA ARG A 278 -15.33 -9.95 -27.90
C ARG A 278 -14.94 -9.53 -26.49
N LEU A 279 -15.39 -8.34 -26.06
CA LEU A 279 -15.14 -7.85 -24.71
C LEU A 279 -15.81 -8.74 -23.65
N LYS A 280 -17.04 -9.19 -23.87
CA LYS A 280 -17.73 -10.12 -22.96
C LYS A 280 -16.97 -11.44 -22.84
N GLY A 281 -16.49 -12.01 -23.94
CA GLY A 281 -15.67 -13.22 -23.97
C GLY A 281 -14.36 -13.06 -23.18
N TYR A 282 -13.63 -11.96 -23.40
CA TYR A 282 -12.46 -11.63 -22.59
C TYR A 282 -12.80 -11.44 -21.10
N LEU A 283 -13.92 -10.78 -20.79
CA LEU A 283 -14.30 -10.45 -19.43
C LEU A 283 -14.97 -11.62 -18.69
N SER A 284 -15.46 -12.64 -19.39
CA SER A 284 -15.96 -13.89 -18.80
C SER A 284 -14.81 -14.83 -18.44
N SER A 285 -13.75 -14.86 -19.25
CA SER A 285 -12.53 -15.63 -18.95
C SER A 285 -11.73 -15.06 -17.77
N THR A 286 -12.00 -13.80 -17.39
CA THR A 286 -11.39 -13.16 -16.24
C THR A 286 -12.36 -13.14 -15.05
N LYS A 287 -11.91 -13.55 -13.86
CA LYS A 287 -12.70 -13.39 -12.62
C LYS A 287 -12.71 -11.92 -12.17
N THR A 288 -13.37 -11.05 -12.93
CA THR A 288 -13.44 -9.60 -12.70
C THR A 288 -14.83 -9.15 -12.25
N CYS A 289 -14.90 -8.21 -11.30
CA CYS A 289 -16.17 -7.63 -10.86
C CYS A 289 -16.74 -6.64 -11.91
N ALA A 290 -18.05 -6.38 -11.86
CA ALA A 290 -18.73 -5.49 -12.82
C ALA A 290 -18.05 -4.12 -12.97
N ARG A 291 -17.58 -3.52 -11.87
CA ARG A 291 -16.86 -2.23 -11.91
C ARG A 291 -15.51 -2.30 -12.63
N ALA A 292 -14.81 -3.44 -12.55
CA ALA A 292 -13.59 -3.65 -13.32
C ALA A 292 -13.92 -3.87 -14.81
N LYS A 293 -14.98 -4.62 -15.13
CA LYS A 293 -15.50 -4.80 -16.50
C LYS A 293 -15.81 -3.47 -17.16
N MET A 294 -16.48 -2.56 -16.44
CA MET A 294 -16.78 -1.20 -16.94
C MET A 294 -15.55 -0.41 -17.39
N GLN A 295 -14.39 -0.60 -16.73
CA GLN A 295 -13.17 0.12 -17.11
C GLN A 295 -12.69 -0.28 -18.51
N TYR A 296 -12.90 -1.53 -18.94
CA TYR A 296 -12.57 -1.96 -20.30
C TYR A 296 -13.44 -1.24 -21.33
N PHE A 297 -14.77 -1.22 -21.11
CA PHE A 297 -15.69 -0.47 -21.98
C PHE A 297 -15.37 1.02 -22.02
N MET A 298 -15.00 1.65 -20.89
CA MET A 298 -14.58 3.06 -20.88
C MET A 298 -13.35 3.32 -21.75
N VAL A 299 -12.40 2.39 -21.79
CA VAL A 299 -11.21 2.52 -22.64
C VAL A 299 -11.57 2.33 -24.11
N VAL A 300 -12.40 1.35 -24.45
CA VAL A 300 -12.84 1.11 -25.83
C VAL A 300 -13.73 2.25 -26.35
N ILE A 301 -14.59 2.83 -25.51
CA ILE A 301 -15.33 4.05 -25.85
C ILE A 301 -14.38 5.22 -26.12
N ARG A 302 -13.29 5.36 -25.36
CA ARG A 302 -12.29 6.40 -25.61
C ARG A 302 -11.56 6.17 -26.94
N LEU A 303 -11.26 4.91 -27.27
CA LEU A 303 -10.72 4.58 -28.59
C LEU A 303 -11.72 4.92 -29.69
N ALA A 304 -13.00 4.57 -29.52
CA ALA A 304 -14.04 4.91 -30.49
C ALA A 304 -14.22 6.42 -30.68
N LYS A 305 -14.10 7.22 -29.61
CA LYS A 305 -14.12 8.69 -29.75
C LYS A 305 -12.98 9.20 -30.63
N TYR A 306 -11.79 8.66 -30.47
CA TYR A 306 -10.66 8.98 -31.36
C TYR A 306 -10.93 8.53 -32.80
N THR A 307 -11.43 7.30 -33.00
CA THR A 307 -11.73 6.76 -34.33
C THR A 307 -12.79 7.58 -35.08
N TYR A 308 -13.82 8.05 -34.39
CA TYR A 308 -14.95 8.77 -34.97
C TYR A 308 -14.91 10.29 -34.74
N GLU A 309 -13.75 10.85 -34.38
CA GLU A 309 -13.63 12.28 -34.04
C GLU A 309 -14.04 13.20 -35.18
N LYS A 310 -13.75 12.82 -36.42
CA LYS A 310 -14.08 13.61 -37.61
C LYS A 310 -15.54 13.47 -38.09
N ASP A 311 -16.23 12.44 -37.59
CA ASP A 311 -17.58 12.06 -38.02
C ASP A 311 -18.67 12.49 -37.03
N THR A 312 -18.28 13.02 -35.86
CA THR A 312 -19.23 13.46 -34.84
C THR A 312 -19.66 14.90 -35.04
N GLU A 313 -20.96 15.15 -34.99
CA GLU A 313 -21.54 16.50 -34.92
C GLU A 313 -21.41 17.09 -33.50
N PHE A 314 -21.16 16.23 -32.51
CA PHE A 314 -21.11 16.59 -31.09
C PHE A 314 -19.78 16.16 -30.44
N PRO A 315 -18.63 16.78 -30.78
CA PRO A 315 -17.34 16.40 -30.21
C PRO A 315 -17.23 16.72 -28.71
N ASN A 316 -17.91 17.79 -28.26
CA ASN A 316 -17.81 18.32 -26.91
C ASN A 316 -19.09 18.13 -26.08
N GLY A 317 -18.95 18.07 -24.76
CA GLY A 317 -20.08 18.11 -23.82
C GLY A 317 -20.57 16.77 -23.26
N ARG A 318 -21.65 16.85 -22.47
CA ARG A 318 -22.23 15.72 -21.71
C ARG A 318 -22.84 14.64 -22.61
N ASP A 319 -23.34 15.07 -23.77
CA ASP A 319 -23.94 14.24 -24.81
C ASP A 319 -22.98 13.94 -25.97
N SER A 320 -21.68 14.17 -25.76
CA SER A 320 -20.67 14.00 -26.82
C SER A 320 -20.77 12.63 -27.50
N TYR A 321 -20.68 12.60 -28.84
CA TYR A 321 -20.75 11.38 -29.66
C TYR A 321 -22.04 10.55 -29.46
N ARG A 322 -23.20 11.20 -29.27
CA ARG A 322 -24.52 10.52 -29.16
C ARG A 322 -25.05 10.04 -30.51
N ASP A 323 -24.62 10.70 -31.56
CA ASP A 323 -24.87 10.49 -32.99
C ASP A 323 -24.13 9.25 -33.53
N ILE A 324 -22.96 8.93 -32.98
CA ILE A 324 -22.20 7.73 -33.37
C ILE A 324 -22.84 6.46 -32.79
N SER A 325 -23.42 5.63 -33.66
CA SER A 325 -24.16 4.42 -33.25
C SER A 325 -23.26 3.40 -32.53
N PHE A 326 -21.99 3.30 -32.94
CA PHE A 326 -21.02 2.41 -32.30
C PHE A 326 -20.82 2.75 -30.81
N ILE A 327 -20.63 4.04 -30.51
CA ILE A 327 -20.42 4.53 -29.13
C ILE A 327 -21.69 4.36 -28.29
N ARG A 328 -22.87 4.60 -28.89
CA ARG A 328 -24.17 4.43 -28.22
C ARG A 328 -24.38 3.00 -27.75
N GLN A 329 -24.05 1.99 -28.57
CA GLN A 329 -24.15 0.59 -28.17
C GLN A 329 -23.21 0.25 -27.02
N LEU A 330 -21.94 0.65 -27.10
CA LEU A 330 -20.98 0.45 -25.99
C LEU A 330 -21.45 1.09 -24.68
N ARG A 331 -22.05 2.29 -24.73
CA ARG A 331 -22.60 2.98 -23.56
C ARG A 331 -23.79 2.23 -22.95
N ARG A 332 -24.66 1.61 -23.76
CA ARG A 332 -25.78 0.79 -23.26
C ARG A 332 -25.28 -0.39 -22.44
N TYR A 333 -24.30 -1.13 -22.95
CA TYR A 333 -23.69 -2.23 -22.20
C TYR A 333 -22.93 -1.75 -20.95
N GLN A 334 -22.23 -0.62 -21.03
CA GLN A 334 -21.60 -0.01 -19.86
C GLN A 334 -22.64 0.35 -18.78
N ALA A 335 -23.79 0.91 -19.17
CA ALA A 335 -24.87 1.25 -18.25
C ALA A 335 -25.49 0.01 -17.60
N GLN A 336 -25.66 -1.08 -18.35
CA GLN A 336 -26.08 -2.38 -17.80
C GLN A 336 -25.11 -2.88 -16.74
N LEU A 337 -23.80 -2.82 -17.00
CA LEU A 337 -22.77 -3.19 -16.01
C LEU A 337 -22.78 -2.30 -14.78
N GLN A 338 -23.07 -0.99 -14.94
CA GLN A 338 -23.21 -0.07 -13.80
C GLN A 338 -24.40 -0.46 -12.91
N ARG A 339 -25.57 -0.74 -13.50
CA ARG A 339 -26.75 -1.22 -12.75
C ARG A 339 -26.46 -2.52 -12.01
N GLN A 340 -25.77 -3.47 -12.65
CA GLN A 340 -25.35 -4.72 -12.00
C GLN A 340 -24.33 -4.51 -10.87
N ALA A 341 -23.49 -3.47 -10.97
CA ALA A 341 -22.54 -3.13 -9.92
C ALA A 341 -23.22 -2.48 -8.71
N GLU A 342 -24.26 -1.67 -8.96
CA GLU A 342 -25.05 -1.00 -7.94
C GLU A 342 -25.96 -1.99 -7.19
N SER A 343 -26.57 -2.94 -7.90
CA SER A 343 -27.49 -3.92 -7.28
C SER A 343 -26.82 -4.92 -6.33
N LYS A 344 -25.53 -5.24 -6.53
CA LYS A 344 -24.82 -6.25 -5.72
C LYS A 344 -24.36 -5.75 -4.34
N GLY A 345 -24.58 -4.48 -4.01
CA GLY A 345 -24.14 -3.89 -2.74
C GLY A 345 -22.62 -3.97 -2.51
N PRO A 346 -22.11 -3.42 -1.39
CA PRO A 346 -20.72 -3.58 -1.02
C PRO A 346 -20.39 -5.03 -0.62
N VAL A 347 -19.30 -5.58 -1.18
CA VAL A 347 -18.83 -6.95 -0.92
C VAL A 347 -18.46 -7.20 0.55
N VAL A 348 -18.16 -6.14 1.30
CA VAL A 348 -17.81 -6.21 2.73
C VAL A 348 -18.64 -5.15 3.46
N PRO A 349 -19.43 -5.56 4.48
CA PRO A 349 -20.28 -4.64 5.23
C PRO A 349 -19.43 -3.59 5.93
N PHE A 350 -20.03 -2.42 6.19
CA PHE A 350 -19.33 -1.30 6.81
C PHE A 350 -18.83 -1.63 8.21
N SER A 351 -19.66 -2.28 9.03
CA SER A 351 -19.36 -2.75 10.37
C SER A 351 -18.08 -3.60 10.45
N ALA A 352 -17.79 -4.43 9.43
CA ALA A 352 -16.58 -5.26 9.38
C ALA A 352 -15.29 -4.49 9.03
N LYS A 353 -15.38 -3.19 8.72
CA LYS A 353 -14.26 -2.33 8.34
C LYS A 353 -14.30 -0.96 9.03
N SER A 354 -15.07 -0.85 10.12
CA SER A 354 -15.25 0.35 10.91
C SER A 354 -15.13 0.06 12.40
N ILE A 355 -14.78 1.08 13.17
CA ILE A 355 -14.83 1.10 14.64
C ILE A 355 -15.72 2.26 15.09
N PRO A 356 -16.29 2.21 16.30
CA PRO A 356 -16.84 3.40 16.95
C PRO A 356 -15.77 4.50 17.02
N LEU A 357 -16.14 5.76 16.79
CA LEU A 357 -15.17 6.86 16.86
C LEU A 357 -14.70 7.13 18.29
N GLU A 358 -15.47 6.68 19.28
CA GLU A 358 -15.18 6.75 20.70
C GLU A 358 -14.00 5.85 21.09
N GLU A 359 -13.69 4.82 20.30
CA GLU A 359 -12.53 3.93 20.51
C GLU A 359 -11.22 4.52 19.96
N VAL A 360 -11.31 5.60 19.19
CA VAL A 360 -10.15 6.23 18.55
C VAL A 360 -9.12 6.75 19.55
N PRO A 361 -9.48 7.48 20.62
CA PRO A 361 -8.51 7.94 21.63
C PRO A 361 -7.64 6.80 22.16
N LYS A 362 -8.23 5.65 22.47
CA LYS A 362 -7.51 4.45 22.93
C LYS A 362 -6.48 3.95 21.91
N ILE A 363 -6.83 3.98 20.62
CA ILE A 363 -5.89 3.61 19.53
C ILE A 363 -4.72 4.60 19.49
N LEU A 364 -5.00 5.90 19.63
CA LEU A 364 -3.97 6.94 19.62
C LEU A 364 -3.02 6.78 20.81
N GLU A 365 -3.53 6.49 22.01
CA GLU A 365 -2.70 6.22 23.20
C GLU A 365 -1.78 5.00 23.03
N ILE A 366 -2.30 3.90 22.46
CA ILE A 366 -1.47 2.72 22.16
C ILE A 366 -0.35 3.06 21.15
N MET A 367 -0.66 3.87 20.14
CA MET A 367 0.33 4.30 19.14
C MET A 367 1.37 5.25 19.72
N LYS A 368 0.95 6.14 20.61
CA LYS A 368 1.80 7.05 21.35
C LYS A 368 2.76 6.29 22.24
N ALA A 369 2.27 5.41 23.11
CA ALA A 369 3.11 4.59 23.99
C ALA A 369 4.19 3.82 23.20
N LYS A 370 3.83 3.29 22.03
CA LYS A 370 4.78 2.62 21.13
C LYS A 370 5.79 3.57 20.47
N THR A 371 5.43 4.83 20.28
CA THR A 371 6.34 5.85 19.74
C THR A 371 7.35 6.27 20.80
N ASP A 372 6.88 6.54 22.01
CA ASP A 372 7.69 7.04 23.14
C ASP A 372 8.55 5.96 23.78
N GLN A 373 8.25 4.67 23.56
CA GLN A 373 9.10 3.56 24.00
C GLN A 373 10.56 3.78 23.55
N GLU A 374 11.48 3.96 24.49
CA GLU A 374 12.90 4.09 24.18
C GLU A 374 13.58 2.74 23.94
N ARG A 375 13.03 1.69 24.55
CA ARG A 375 13.57 0.33 24.50
C ARG A 375 12.64 -0.57 23.69
N THR A 376 13.24 -1.53 23.01
CA THR A 376 12.53 -2.64 22.41
C THR A 376 11.95 -3.51 23.52
N PHE A 377 11.07 -4.45 23.15
CA PHE A 377 10.58 -5.45 24.11
C PHE A 377 11.70 -6.17 24.87
N HIS A 378 12.84 -6.42 24.22
CA HIS A 378 13.97 -7.11 24.82
C HIS A 378 14.83 -6.20 25.70
N GLY A 379 14.35 -5.03 26.11
CA GLY A 379 15.09 -4.06 26.92
C GLY A 379 16.21 -3.32 26.17
N VAL A 380 16.50 -3.67 24.92
CA VAL A 380 17.55 -3.01 24.11
C VAL A 380 17.10 -1.63 23.67
N LYS A 381 17.97 -0.60 23.80
CA LYS A 381 17.70 0.75 23.28
C LYS A 381 17.34 0.70 21.80
N ARG A 382 16.25 1.34 21.43
CA ARG A 382 15.79 1.36 20.04
C ARG A 382 16.73 2.19 19.19
N ARG A 383 16.95 1.72 17.97
CA ARG A 383 17.59 2.55 16.94
C ARG A 383 16.76 3.81 16.72
N GLN A 384 17.42 4.96 16.61
CA GLN A 384 16.78 6.25 16.28
C GLN A 384 15.85 6.14 15.07
N THR A 385 16.30 5.46 14.00
CA THR A 385 15.50 5.18 12.80
C THR A 385 14.19 4.41 13.09
N ALA A 386 14.16 3.56 14.12
CA ALA A 386 12.97 2.80 14.51
C ALA A 386 11.97 3.67 15.32
N GLY A 387 12.49 4.59 16.14
CA GLY A 387 11.71 5.64 16.80
C GLY A 387 11.06 6.55 15.75
N ALA A 388 11.85 7.10 14.83
CA ALA A 388 11.37 7.95 13.73
C ALA A 388 10.32 7.27 12.83
N LYS A 389 10.49 5.97 12.53
CA LYS A 389 9.46 5.22 11.80
C LYS A 389 8.16 5.05 12.58
N SER A 390 8.20 5.06 13.91
CA SER A 390 7.01 4.95 14.76
C SER A 390 6.33 6.31 14.89
N MET A 391 7.11 7.37 15.12
CA MET A 391 6.67 8.77 15.06
C MET A 391 5.94 9.08 13.75
N GLN A 392 6.55 8.74 12.61
CA GLN A 392 5.94 8.90 11.30
C GLN A 392 4.57 8.20 11.19
N ARG A 393 4.42 7.00 11.78
CA ARG A 393 3.17 6.24 11.73
C ARG A 393 2.10 6.84 12.64
N LEU A 394 2.48 7.30 13.84
CA LEU A 394 1.59 8.01 14.76
C LEU A 394 1.03 9.26 14.09
N LEU A 395 1.91 10.12 13.56
CA LEU A 395 1.51 11.32 12.83
C LEU A 395 0.60 11.01 11.65
N MET A 396 0.97 10.01 10.84
CA MET A 396 0.11 9.58 9.73
C MET A 396 -1.30 9.23 10.19
N VAL A 397 -1.47 8.59 11.36
CA VAL A 397 -2.80 8.28 11.90
C VAL A 397 -3.49 9.54 12.42
N LEU A 398 -2.80 10.36 13.22
CA LEU A 398 -3.33 11.63 13.73
C LEU A 398 -3.87 12.53 12.61
N PHE A 399 -3.12 12.71 11.51
CA PHE A 399 -3.56 13.51 10.36
C PHE A 399 -4.81 12.99 9.64
N PHE A 400 -5.16 11.70 9.77
CA PHE A 400 -6.39 11.15 9.17
C PHE A 400 -7.55 11.01 10.15
N VAL A 401 -7.27 11.12 11.43
CA VAL A 401 -8.23 10.83 12.50
C VAL A 401 -8.69 12.11 13.16
N VAL A 402 -7.74 12.96 13.57
CA VAL A 402 -7.98 14.23 14.26
C VAL A 402 -8.39 15.31 13.26
N CYS A 403 -7.78 15.30 12.07
CA CYS A 403 -8.16 16.20 11.00
C CYS A 403 -9.22 15.54 10.14
N PRO A 404 -10.35 16.22 9.83
CA PRO A 404 -11.44 15.64 9.06
C PRO A 404 -10.84 15.07 7.77
N PRO A 405 -10.95 13.75 7.56
CA PRO A 405 -9.99 13.00 6.78
C PRO A 405 -9.87 13.53 5.34
N ARG A 406 -8.83 14.33 5.08
CA ARG A 406 -8.48 14.78 3.74
C ARG A 406 -7.94 13.62 2.94
N ARG A 407 -8.12 13.63 1.61
CA ARG A 407 -7.63 12.55 0.73
C ARG A 407 -6.16 12.24 1.02
N VAL A 408 -5.80 10.96 0.96
CA VAL A 408 -4.44 10.50 1.32
C VAL A 408 -3.35 11.30 0.58
N GLY A 409 -3.60 11.67 -0.68
CA GLY A 409 -2.66 12.51 -1.45
C GLY A 409 -2.45 13.91 -0.89
N ALA A 410 -3.45 14.52 -0.25
CA ALA A 410 -3.31 15.85 0.37
C ALA A 410 -2.35 15.80 1.56
N ILE A 411 -2.42 14.75 2.38
CA ILE A 411 -1.53 14.54 3.53
C ILE A 411 -0.15 14.04 3.08
N ALA A 412 -0.09 13.14 2.10
CA ALA A 412 1.16 12.58 1.59
C ALA A 412 2.07 13.63 0.91
N ASN A 413 1.48 14.68 0.34
CA ASN A 413 2.17 15.74 -0.36
C ASN A 413 2.42 16.99 0.49
N LEU A 414 2.18 16.94 1.81
CA LEU A 414 2.50 18.07 2.70
C LEU A 414 4.00 18.37 2.63
N VAL A 415 4.34 19.65 2.63
CA VAL A 415 5.70 20.20 2.60
C VAL A 415 5.80 21.20 3.76
N PRO A 416 6.69 20.95 4.74
CA PRO A 416 6.92 21.88 5.86
C PRO A 416 7.29 23.28 5.35
N GLY A 417 6.77 24.32 6.01
CA GLY A 417 7.02 25.72 5.63
C GLY A 417 6.25 26.20 4.38
N ARG A 418 5.57 25.30 3.65
CA ARG A 418 4.81 25.66 2.45
C ARG A 418 3.33 25.29 2.53
N SER A 419 3.05 24.02 2.81
CA SER A 419 1.67 23.49 2.90
C SER A 419 1.35 22.92 4.28
N LEU A 420 2.35 22.74 5.13
CA LEU A 420 2.20 22.54 6.57
C LEU A 420 2.97 23.68 7.25
N VAL A 421 2.26 24.62 7.87
CA VAL A 421 2.82 25.87 8.40
C VAL A 421 2.20 26.19 9.77
N LYS A 422 2.85 27.08 10.52
CA LYS A 422 2.37 27.57 11.81
C LYS A 422 1.92 29.04 11.69
N GLY A 423 0.75 29.36 12.22
CA GLY A 423 0.12 30.68 12.09
C GLY A 423 -1.32 30.69 12.58
N LEU A 424 -2.15 31.63 12.11
CA LEU A 424 -3.55 31.77 12.50
C LEU A 424 -4.42 32.04 11.28
N VAL A 425 -5.60 31.41 11.17
CA VAL A 425 -6.60 31.75 10.15
C VAL A 425 -7.61 32.72 10.76
N ARG A 426 -7.63 33.95 10.24
CA ARG A 426 -8.56 35.00 10.67
C ARG A 426 -9.99 34.67 10.23
N LYS A 427 -10.98 35.32 10.86
CA LYS A 427 -12.40 35.15 10.52
C LYS A 427 -12.74 35.51 9.06
N ASP A 428 -11.95 36.38 8.44
CA ASP A 428 -12.06 36.75 7.02
C ASP A 428 -11.39 35.73 6.08
N GLY A 429 -10.84 34.63 6.62
CA GLY A 429 -10.19 33.56 5.87
C GLY A 429 -8.72 33.81 5.53
N ARG A 430 -8.12 34.93 5.98
CA ARG A 430 -6.70 35.21 5.73
C ARG A 430 -5.81 34.46 6.71
N PHE A 431 -4.78 33.80 6.18
CA PHE A 431 -3.73 33.18 6.97
C PHE A 431 -2.63 34.20 7.33
N VAL A 432 -2.33 34.31 8.62
CA VAL A 432 -1.22 35.11 9.16
C VAL A 432 -0.16 34.14 9.70
N PRO A 433 1.09 34.17 9.20
CA PRO A 433 2.16 33.30 9.69
C PRO A 433 2.54 33.67 11.14
N GLU A 434 3.06 32.69 11.89
CA GLU A 434 3.51 32.87 13.29
C GLU A 434 4.44 34.07 13.48
N SER A 435 5.32 34.35 12.52
CA SER A 435 6.25 35.49 12.55
C SER A 435 5.60 36.87 12.50
N GLN A 436 4.30 36.95 12.19
CA GLN A 436 3.52 38.19 12.08
C GLN A 436 2.40 38.26 13.12
N LEU A 437 2.35 37.31 14.05
CA LEU A 437 1.37 37.32 15.13
C LEU A 437 1.79 38.28 16.24
N GLY A 438 0.81 38.92 16.87
CA GLY A 438 1.06 39.73 18.07
C GLY A 438 1.46 38.85 19.26
N SER A 439 2.08 39.44 20.28
CA SER A 439 2.53 38.74 21.50
C SER A 439 1.43 38.00 22.26
N ASN A 440 0.16 38.38 22.07
CA ASN A 440 -0.99 37.76 22.72
C ASN A 440 -1.68 36.68 21.86
N GLU A 441 -1.16 36.37 20.68
CA GLU A 441 -1.78 35.45 19.73
C GLU A 441 -1.03 34.12 19.68
N SER A 442 -1.76 33.02 19.90
CA SER A 442 -1.19 31.67 19.83
C SER A 442 -1.26 31.11 18.42
N ALA A 443 -0.12 30.71 17.88
CA ALA A 443 -0.06 30.09 16.56
C ALA A 443 -0.56 28.63 16.61
N VAL A 444 -1.28 28.24 15.57
CA VAL A 444 -1.77 26.88 15.32
C VAL A 444 -1.10 26.28 14.08
N TRP A 445 -1.05 24.95 14.01
CA TRP A 445 -0.63 24.28 12.79
C TRP A 445 -1.76 24.33 11.76
N VAL A 446 -1.42 24.70 10.52
CA VAL A 446 -2.35 24.89 9.41
C VAL A 446 -1.89 24.12 8.18
N ILE A 447 -2.83 23.40 7.55
CA ILE A 447 -2.63 22.80 6.23
C ILE A 447 -3.13 23.76 5.15
N ARG A 448 -2.22 24.20 4.29
CA ARG A 448 -2.53 25.09 3.15
C ARG A 448 -2.63 24.30 1.86
N LEU A 449 -3.85 24.20 1.32
CA LEU A 449 -4.14 23.51 0.07
C LEU A 449 -4.34 24.50 -1.06
N GLY A 450 -3.86 24.14 -2.25
CA GLY A 450 -4.19 24.88 -3.47
C GLY A 450 -3.31 26.08 -3.80
N THR A 451 -2.24 26.29 -3.04
CA THR A 451 -1.18 27.28 -3.32
C THR A 451 -0.34 26.95 -4.56
N ASN A 452 -0.62 25.83 -5.23
CA ASN A 452 0.01 25.46 -6.50
C ASN A 452 -1.06 24.97 -7.51
N LYS A 453 -1.26 25.74 -8.59
CA LYS A 453 -2.25 25.49 -9.64
C LYS A 453 -2.10 24.12 -10.31
N LYS A 454 -0.89 23.54 -10.37
CA LYS A 454 -0.62 22.24 -11.02
C LYS A 454 -0.91 21.01 -10.14
N ALA A 455 -0.98 21.15 -8.81
CA ALA A 455 -0.98 20.00 -7.89
C ALA A 455 -2.36 19.60 -7.31
N SER A 456 -3.41 20.42 -7.51
CA SER A 456 -4.64 20.34 -6.72
C SER A 456 -5.92 20.31 -7.57
N TYR A 457 -5.88 19.51 -8.65
CA TYR A 457 -6.87 19.41 -9.72
C TYR A 457 -8.37 19.30 -9.33
N LYS A 458 -8.74 18.85 -8.11
CA LYS A 458 -10.16 18.69 -7.71
C LYS A 458 -10.66 19.63 -6.62
N THR A 459 -9.82 20.01 -5.66
CA THR A 459 -10.27 20.83 -4.52
C THR A 459 -10.21 22.31 -4.88
N VAL A 460 -9.16 22.76 -5.59
CA VAL A 460 -9.00 24.18 -5.97
C VAL A 460 -10.01 24.64 -7.00
N LYS A 461 -10.34 23.79 -7.98
CA LYS A 461 -11.34 24.14 -9.01
C LYS A 461 -12.71 24.47 -8.40
N ARG A 462 -13.02 23.95 -7.21
CA ARG A 462 -14.33 24.10 -6.57
C ARG A 462 -14.32 25.09 -5.40
N TYR A 463 -13.27 25.10 -4.60
CA TYR A 463 -13.22 25.84 -3.34
C TYR A 463 -12.03 26.82 -3.25
N GLY A 464 -11.22 26.96 -4.31
CA GLY A 464 -10.03 27.79 -4.27
C GLY A 464 -8.92 27.24 -3.37
N ALA A 465 -7.98 28.10 -2.98
CA ALA A 465 -7.02 27.78 -1.94
C ALA A 465 -7.76 27.66 -0.60
N VAL A 466 -7.41 26.67 0.21
CA VAL A 466 -8.07 26.38 1.49
C VAL A 466 -7.02 26.20 2.56
N ASP A 467 -7.14 26.99 3.61
CA ASP A 467 -6.32 26.90 4.82
C ASP A 467 -7.13 26.19 5.90
N ILE A 468 -6.56 25.12 6.49
CA ILE A 468 -7.25 24.22 7.43
C ILE A 468 -6.47 24.22 8.73
N GLU A 469 -7.07 24.76 9.77
CA GLU A 469 -6.52 24.67 11.12
C GLU A 469 -6.59 23.22 11.62
N LEU A 470 -5.49 22.75 12.20
CA LEU A 470 -5.45 21.45 12.85
C LEU A 470 -5.98 21.59 14.28
N VAL A 471 -6.67 20.56 14.76
CA VAL A 471 -7.07 20.48 16.15
C VAL A 471 -5.87 19.94 16.94
N ASP A 472 -5.46 20.65 17.99
CA ASP A 472 -4.38 20.20 18.87
C ASP A 472 -4.87 19.14 19.86
N TYR A 473 -5.04 17.92 19.37
CA TYR A 473 -5.46 16.77 20.18
C TYR A 473 -4.50 16.56 21.36
N LYS A 474 -5.05 16.48 22.58
CA LYS A 474 -4.30 16.28 23.82
C LYS A 474 -4.30 14.80 24.22
N PHE A 475 -3.13 14.28 24.58
CA PHE A 475 -2.95 12.96 25.17
C PHE A 475 -3.05 13.02 26.69
N SER A 476 -3.19 11.86 27.34
CA SER A 476 -3.38 11.77 28.80
C SER A 476 -2.21 12.32 29.63
N ASP A 477 -1.01 12.39 29.06
CA ASP A 477 0.20 12.87 29.72
C ASP A 477 0.49 14.37 29.47
N GLY A 478 -0.44 15.09 28.86
CA GLY A 478 -0.30 16.52 28.56
C GLY A 478 0.45 16.82 27.27
N THR A 479 1.09 15.84 26.63
CA THR A 479 1.61 16.01 25.27
C THR A 479 0.47 16.18 24.27
N SER A 480 0.76 16.73 23.10
CA SER A 480 -0.27 16.99 22.11
C SER A 480 0.15 16.68 20.68
N PHE A 481 -0.82 16.69 19.76
CA PHE A 481 -0.54 16.53 18.35
C PHE A 481 0.50 17.54 17.86
N TYR A 482 0.45 18.79 18.35
CA TYR A 482 1.43 19.82 18.01
C TYR A 482 2.83 19.44 18.51
N THR A 483 2.96 18.94 19.74
CA THR A 483 4.23 18.42 20.27
C THR A 483 4.86 17.41 19.31
N TYR A 484 4.05 16.48 18.79
CA TYR A 484 4.55 15.45 17.88
C TYR A 484 4.84 15.96 16.47
N ILE A 485 4.15 16.99 15.98
CA ILE A 485 4.49 17.65 14.72
C ILE A 485 5.85 18.34 14.87
N ASP A 486 6.06 19.09 15.95
CA ASP A 486 7.29 19.83 16.20
C ASP A 486 8.48 18.88 16.33
N LEU A 487 8.37 17.85 17.18
CA LEU A 487 9.40 16.81 17.33
C LEU A 487 9.72 16.11 16.00
N TRP A 488 8.69 15.85 15.19
CA TRP A 488 8.92 15.23 13.89
C TRP A 488 9.72 16.12 12.95
N LEU A 489 9.35 17.38 12.83
CA LEU A 489 9.97 18.30 11.87
C LEU A 489 11.40 18.67 12.29
N VAL A 490 11.64 18.84 13.59
CA VAL A 490 12.94 19.25 14.14
C VAL A 490 13.89 18.06 14.23
N GLU A 491 13.45 16.92 14.76
CA GLU A 491 14.35 15.84 15.16
C GLU A 491 14.13 14.55 14.33
N TYR A 492 12.96 13.93 14.44
CA TYR A 492 12.77 12.55 13.97
C TYR A 492 12.81 12.39 12.46
N ARG A 493 12.37 13.40 11.69
CA ARG A 493 12.35 13.33 10.23
C ARG A 493 13.77 13.19 9.67
N GLN A 494 14.73 13.90 10.24
CA GLN A 494 16.13 13.89 9.79
C GLN A 494 16.78 12.52 10.01
N MET A 495 16.41 11.81 11.07
CA MET A 495 16.86 10.44 11.34
C MET A 495 16.48 9.43 10.25
N LEU A 496 15.54 9.77 9.35
CA LEU A 496 15.19 8.93 8.21
C LEU A 496 16.02 9.21 6.95
N ASP A 497 16.91 10.21 6.97
CA ASP A 497 17.70 10.65 5.82
C ASP A 497 16.82 10.93 4.58
N PRO A 498 15.99 12.00 4.64
CA PRO A 498 15.01 12.28 3.59
C PRO A 498 15.64 12.84 2.31
N GLN A 499 15.35 12.21 1.18
CA GLN A 499 15.70 12.67 -0.17
C GLN A 499 14.52 13.40 -0.82
N THR A 500 13.82 14.21 -0.02
CA THR A 500 12.58 14.91 -0.42
C THR A 500 12.27 16.04 0.55
N ASN A 501 11.48 17.02 0.09
CA ASN A 501 10.97 18.11 0.92
C ASN A 501 9.58 17.81 1.52
N THR A 502 8.96 16.67 1.20
CA THR A 502 7.67 16.31 1.78
C THR A 502 7.79 15.91 3.26
N SER A 503 6.76 16.17 4.05
CA SER A 503 6.72 15.85 5.49
C SER A 503 6.96 14.37 5.75
N PHE A 504 6.48 13.48 4.87
CA PHE A 504 6.58 12.02 5.02
C PHE A 504 7.52 11.38 3.99
N VAL A 505 8.23 10.34 4.44
CA VAL A 505 9.41 9.76 3.78
C VAL A 505 9.23 8.25 3.60
N ARG A 506 9.58 7.72 2.42
CA ARG A 506 9.60 6.27 2.17
C ARG A 506 10.86 5.61 2.73
N ASP A 507 10.67 4.54 3.49
CA ASP A 507 11.76 3.83 4.19
C ASP A 507 12.93 3.40 3.29
N LEU A 508 12.63 2.89 2.08
CA LEU A 508 13.63 2.32 1.16
C LEU A 508 14.22 3.37 0.22
N THR A 509 13.37 4.13 -0.45
CA THR A 509 13.81 5.06 -1.50
C THR A 509 14.19 6.42 -0.96
N LYS A 510 13.86 6.73 0.30
CA LYS A 510 14.05 8.04 0.95
C LYS A 510 13.33 9.24 0.31
N GLY A 511 12.76 9.06 -0.88
CA GLY A 511 11.91 10.03 -1.54
C GLY A 511 10.49 10.14 -0.94
N PRO A 512 9.61 10.91 -1.61
CA PRO A 512 8.30 11.28 -1.08
C PRO A 512 7.39 10.08 -0.83
N MET A 513 6.60 10.17 0.25
CA MET A 513 5.56 9.19 0.54
C MET A 513 4.47 9.22 -0.55
N THR A 514 4.21 8.08 -1.19
CA THR A 514 3.10 7.99 -2.14
C THR A 514 1.79 7.69 -1.42
N SER A 515 0.65 8.12 -1.99
CA SER A 515 -0.68 7.80 -1.42
C SER A 515 -0.89 6.30 -1.18
N ASN A 516 -0.34 5.44 -2.06
CA ASN A 516 -0.44 3.99 -1.90
C ASN A 516 0.43 3.49 -0.73
N ALA A 517 1.68 3.95 -0.63
CA ALA A 517 2.57 3.56 0.47
C ALA A 517 2.01 4.03 1.83
N MET A 518 1.49 5.25 1.88
CA MET A 518 0.83 5.81 3.07
C MET A 518 -0.39 4.98 3.46
N THR A 519 -1.26 4.64 2.50
CA THR A 519 -2.45 3.81 2.73
C THR A 519 -2.07 2.42 3.27
N CYS A 520 -1.06 1.77 2.69
CA CYS A 520 -0.59 0.47 3.15
C CYS A 520 -0.04 0.52 4.59
N LYS A 521 0.77 1.54 4.90
CA LYS A 521 1.30 1.76 6.25
C LYS A 521 0.19 2.01 7.27
N PHE A 522 -0.79 2.86 6.93
CA PHE A 522 -1.96 3.12 7.77
C PHE A 522 -2.76 1.83 8.03
N ARG A 523 -3.14 1.10 6.97
CA ARG A 523 -3.88 -0.17 7.10
C ARG A 523 -3.13 -1.19 7.96
N SER A 524 -1.81 -1.23 7.84
CA SER A 524 -0.97 -2.10 8.67
C SER A 524 -1.00 -1.69 10.14
N GLN A 525 -1.07 -0.41 10.48
CA GLN A 525 -1.21 0.03 11.87
C GLN A 525 -2.57 -0.37 12.43
N MET A 526 -3.65 -0.07 11.71
CA MET A 526 -5.00 -0.45 12.13
C MET A 526 -5.13 -1.96 12.31
N ASN A 527 -4.58 -2.76 11.39
CA ASN A 527 -4.57 -4.21 11.52
C ASN A 527 -3.77 -4.71 12.72
N THR A 528 -2.72 -3.99 13.12
CA THR A 528 -1.89 -4.38 14.28
C THR A 528 -2.61 -4.10 15.59
N ILE A 529 -3.37 -3.01 15.67
CA ILE A 529 -3.99 -2.52 16.91
C ILE A 529 -5.42 -3.05 17.06
N VAL A 530 -6.22 -2.94 16.01
CA VAL A 530 -7.66 -3.32 16.00
C VAL A 530 -7.86 -4.77 15.54
N GLY A 531 -6.86 -5.37 14.88
CA GLY A 531 -6.91 -6.76 14.42
C GLY A 531 -7.38 -6.95 12.97
N TYR A 532 -7.85 -5.89 12.30
CA TYR A 532 -8.23 -5.94 10.88
C TYR A 532 -7.88 -4.62 10.14
N PRO A 533 -7.73 -4.65 8.79
CA PRO A 533 -7.14 -3.53 8.07
C PRO A 533 -8.18 -2.46 7.70
N ILE A 534 -8.28 -1.40 8.50
CA ILE A 534 -9.07 -0.19 8.21
C ILE A 534 -8.27 0.79 7.35
N SER A 535 -8.88 1.35 6.30
CA SER A 535 -8.21 2.32 5.41
C SER A 535 -8.53 3.77 5.79
N PRO A 536 -7.70 4.76 5.41
CA PRO A 536 -8.02 6.18 5.64
C PRO A 536 -9.34 6.62 5.00
N LYS A 537 -9.82 5.92 3.96
CA LYS A 537 -11.14 6.20 3.37
C LYS A 537 -12.27 5.74 4.29
N GLU A 538 -12.10 4.64 5.02
CA GLU A 538 -13.12 4.17 5.95
C GLU A 538 -13.24 5.13 7.14
N PHE A 539 -12.15 5.77 7.58
CA PHE A 539 -12.21 6.87 8.55
C PHE A 539 -13.02 8.08 8.06
N ARG A 540 -12.96 8.42 6.76
CA ARG A 540 -13.88 9.42 6.19
C ARG A 540 -15.33 9.03 6.36
N LYS A 541 -15.64 7.75 6.13
CA LYS A 541 -16.99 7.24 6.30
C LYS A 541 -17.42 7.35 7.76
N MET A 542 -16.60 6.84 8.68
CA MET A 542 -16.88 6.85 10.12
C MET A 542 -17.13 8.27 10.63
N PHE A 543 -16.29 9.24 10.24
CA PHE A 543 -16.50 10.65 10.59
C PHE A 543 -17.84 11.20 10.10
N VAL A 544 -18.18 10.98 8.82
CA VAL A 544 -19.45 11.47 8.26
C VAL A 544 -20.65 10.78 8.92
N THR A 545 -20.58 9.46 9.11
CA THR A 545 -21.64 8.70 9.81
C THR A 545 -21.84 9.23 11.23
N TYR A 546 -20.75 9.48 11.97
CA TYR A 546 -20.81 10.03 13.32
C TYR A 546 -21.44 11.42 13.36
N VAL A 547 -20.99 12.34 12.49
CA VAL A 547 -21.57 13.68 12.38
C VAL A 547 -23.07 13.61 12.10
N LYS A 548 -23.52 12.76 11.17
CA LYS A 548 -24.94 12.59 10.85
C LYS A 548 -25.76 11.98 11.99
N SER A 549 -25.18 11.06 12.75
CA SER A 549 -25.88 10.37 13.84
C SER A 549 -26.11 11.22 15.09
N ARG A 550 -25.43 12.38 15.20
CA ARG A 550 -25.59 13.28 16.34
C ARG A 550 -26.81 14.17 16.16
N SER A 551 -27.70 14.15 17.14
CA SER A 551 -28.93 14.96 17.18
C SER A 551 -28.67 16.47 17.16
N ALA A 552 -27.52 16.93 17.66
CA ALA A 552 -27.16 18.35 17.72
C ALA A 552 -26.49 18.89 16.44
N THR A 553 -26.34 18.07 15.39
CA THR A 553 -25.66 18.47 14.15
C THR A 553 -26.58 19.30 13.26
N THR A 554 -26.16 20.53 12.94
CA THR A 554 -26.92 21.42 12.05
C THR A 554 -26.57 21.20 10.57
N GLU A 555 -27.41 21.73 9.65
CA GLU A 555 -27.09 21.79 8.21
C GLU A 555 -25.76 22.51 7.95
N ARG A 556 -25.48 23.57 8.71
CA ARG A 556 -24.22 24.32 8.63
C ARG A 556 -23.01 23.46 9.01
N ASP A 557 -23.15 22.61 10.03
CA ASP A 557 -22.08 21.70 10.45
C ASP A 557 -21.83 20.63 9.38
N MET A 558 -22.88 20.14 8.74
CA MET A 558 -22.77 19.17 7.65
C MET A 558 -22.12 19.78 6.40
N ASP A 559 -22.47 21.01 6.04
CA ASP A 559 -21.82 21.75 4.95
C ASP A 559 -20.35 22.05 5.25
N GLY A 560 -20.06 22.48 6.49
CA GLY A 560 -18.70 22.67 6.99
C GLY A 560 -17.88 21.38 6.92
N ALA A 561 -18.44 20.26 7.38
CA ALA A 561 -17.81 18.94 7.29
C ALA A 561 -17.59 18.50 5.84
N ALA A 562 -18.54 18.74 4.93
CA ALA A 562 -18.39 18.44 3.51
C ALA A 562 -17.26 19.27 2.87
N ALA A 563 -17.18 20.57 3.16
CA ALA A 563 -16.11 21.45 2.70
C ALA A 563 -14.73 21.04 3.26
N ALA A 564 -14.68 20.70 4.55
CA ALA A 564 -13.50 20.18 5.22
C ALA A 564 -13.01 18.84 4.66
N LEU A 565 -13.88 18.04 4.02
CA LEU A 565 -13.49 16.83 3.29
C LEU A 565 -13.20 17.08 1.80
N GLY A 566 -13.59 18.24 1.26
CA GLY A 566 -13.46 18.60 -0.15
C GLY A 566 -14.52 17.90 -1.02
N HIS A 567 -15.73 17.73 -0.49
CA HIS A 567 -16.86 17.05 -1.11
C HIS A 567 -18.02 18.03 -1.34
N SER A 568 -18.82 17.83 -2.40
CA SER A 568 -20.18 18.40 -2.47
C SER A 568 -21.04 17.82 -1.35
N ARG A 569 -22.05 18.57 -0.91
CA ARG A 569 -23.16 18.08 -0.08
C ARG A 569 -23.75 16.77 -0.63
N LYS A 570 -24.13 16.74 -1.91
CA LYS A 570 -24.58 15.50 -2.60
C LYS A 570 -23.61 14.31 -2.50
N MET A 571 -22.29 14.54 -2.45
CA MET A 571 -21.30 13.47 -2.31
C MET A 571 -21.06 13.09 -0.85
N PHE A 572 -21.18 14.05 0.07
CA PHE A 572 -21.22 13.82 1.51
C PHE A 572 -22.41 12.92 1.88
N ASP A 573 -23.57 13.17 1.27
CA ASP A 573 -24.79 12.40 1.53
C ASP A 573 -24.80 11.02 0.87
N SER A 574 -24.32 10.89 -0.37
CA SER A 574 -24.37 9.63 -1.12
C SER A 574 -23.24 8.63 -0.83
N VAL A 575 -22.06 9.06 -0.35
CA VAL A 575 -20.85 8.20 -0.30
C VAL A 575 -20.59 7.57 1.08
N TYR A 576 -21.19 8.13 2.13
CA TYR A 576 -20.76 7.93 3.51
C TYR A 576 -21.89 7.71 4.52
N ASP A 577 -23.11 7.72 4.05
CA ASP A 577 -24.26 7.35 4.85
C ASP A 577 -24.39 5.82 4.86
N GLU A 578 -23.54 5.20 5.69
CA GLU A 578 -23.49 3.75 5.92
C GLU A 578 -24.22 3.40 7.23
N GLU A 579 -25.11 4.28 7.73
CA GLU A 579 -26.10 3.84 8.69
C GLU A 579 -26.82 2.65 8.05
N GLU A 580 -26.65 1.48 8.67
CA GLU A 580 -27.24 0.24 8.22
C GLU A 580 -28.71 0.52 7.91
N THR A 581 -29.19 0.12 6.73
CA THR A 581 -30.58 0.36 6.31
C THR A 581 -31.56 -0.04 7.42
N ASN A 582 -31.22 -1.07 8.19
CA ASN A 582 -31.93 -1.50 9.40
C ASN A 582 -31.95 -0.47 10.53
N ARG A 583 -30.86 0.25 10.82
CA ARG A 583 -30.84 1.33 11.83
C ARG A 583 -31.72 2.51 11.43
N LYS A 584 -31.73 2.88 10.14
CA LYS A 584 -32.65 3.91 9.61
C LYS A 584 -34.10 3.48 9.66
N ILE A 585 -34.37 2.24 9.25
CA ILE A 585 -35.71 1.65 9.36
C ILE A 585 -36.12 1.62 10.83
N GLN A 586 -35.27 1.20 11.76
CA GLN A 586 -35.59 1.18 13.20
C GLN A 586 -35.80 2.57 13.78
N ALA A 587 -35.00 3.57 13.39
CA ALA A 587 -35.23 4.97 13.78
C ALA A 587 -36.56 5.50 13.22
N GLY A 588 -36.89 5.16 11.98
CA GLY A 588 -38.20 5.48 11.38
C GLY A 588 -39.36 4.76 12.05
N VAL A 589 -39.19 3.49 12.44
CA VAL A 589 -40.16 2.71 13.21
C VAL A 589 -40.36 3.31 14.60
N GLU A 590 -39.28 3.74 15.26
CA GLU A 590 -39.34 4.35 16.59
C GLU A 590 -39.98 5.74 16.56
N LEU A 591 -39.68 6.55 15.53
CA LEU A 591 -40.39 7.81 15.27
C LEU A 591 -41.88 7.55 15.04
N ASN A 592 -42.21 6.55 14.21
CA ASN A 592 -43.60 6.17 13.95
C ASN A 592 -44.31 5.71 15.23
N ARG A 593 -43.64 4.93 16.10
CA ARG A 593 -44.17 4.55 17.41
C ARG A 593 -44.46 5.76 18.30
N ARG A 594 -43.58 6.78 18.32
CA ARG A 594 -43.81 8.01 19.09
C ARG A 594 -45.02 8.79 18.57
N ILE A 595 -45.12 8.97 17.27
CA ILE A 595 -46.25 9.64 16.62
C ILE A 595 -47.57 8.92 16.97
N TRP A 596 -47.62 7.59 16.84
CA TRP A 596 -48.83 6.83 17.20
C TRP A 596 -49.15 6.86 18.69
N LYS A 597 -48.14 6.95 19.56
CA LYS A 597 -48.34 7.12 21.00
C LYS A 597 -48.92 8.49 21.32
N GLU A 598 -48.48 9.55 20.65
CA GLU A 598 -49.02 10.90 20.80
C GLU A 598 -50.47 11.02 20.29
N ILE A 599 -50.80 10.38 19.16
CA ILE A 599 -52.15 10.34 18.61
C ILE A 599 -53.11 9.56 19.53
N SER A 600 -52.67 8.43 20.07
CA SER A 600 -53.49 7.57 20.96
C SER A 600 -53.68 8.12 22.37
N HIS A 601 -52.88 9.09 22.82
CA HIS A 601 -53.09 9.82 24.09
C HIS A 601 -53.81 11.16 23.90
N SER A 602 -54.12 11.54 22.66
CA SER A 602 -54.89 12.73 22.29
C SER A 602 -56.33 12.39 21.84
N SER A 603 -56.73 11.13 21.99
CA SER A 603 -58.09 10.60 21.84
C SER A 603 -58.56 10.11 23.20
#